data_AF-A0A9E5YJ46-F1
#
_entry.id   AF-A0A9E5YJ46-F1
#
_cell.length_a   1.000
_cell.length_b   1.000
_cell.length_c   1.000
_cell.angle_alpha   90.00
_cell.angle_beta   90.00
_cell.angle_gamma   90.00
#
_symmetry.space_group_name_H-M   'P 1'
#
loop_
_entity.id
_entity.type
_entity.pdbx_description
1 polymer ?
#
loop_
_entity_poly.entity_id
_entity_poly.type
_entity_poly.pdbx_seq_one_letter_code
_entity_poly.pdbx_strand_id
1 'polypeptide(L)'
;ESFERIHRSNLVGMGVLPLVFKAGENLESLGLTGFETYYISGIENMQPRKVLQVKAVKEDGQTIEFEAVSRLDTDIDVDYFENGGILQYVLRKVLKEK
;
A
#
# COMPACT_ATOMS: atom_id res chain seq x y z
N GLU A 1 9.39 9.35 -5.14
CA GLU A 1 9.27 8.31 -6.19
C GLU A 1 7.79 8.09 -6.54
N SER A 2 7.45 7.62 -7.75
CA SER A 2 6.05 7.52 -8.21
C SER A 2 5.80 6.30 -9.10
N PHE A 3 4.58 5.78 -9.10
CA PHE A 3 4.14 4.75 -10.03
C PHE A 3 3.59 5.34 -11.34
N GLU A 4 3.80 4.61 -12.44
CA GLU A 4 3.01 4.77 -13.66
C GLU A 4 1.55 4.34 -13.40
N ARG A 5 0.59 5.03 -14.05
CA ARG A 5 -0.85 4.91 -13.79
C ARG A 5 -1.38 3.50 -14.03
N ILE A 6 -1.06 2.87 -15.15
CA ILE A 6 -1.53 1.52 -15.51
C ILE A 6 -0.89 0.48 -14.58
N HIS A 7 0.40 0.60 -14.33
CA HIS A 7 1.11 -0.31 -13.43
C HIS A 7 0.51 -0.30 -12.01
N ARG A 8 0.25 0.89 -11.45
CA ARG A 8 -0.42 1.04 -10.15
C ARG A 8 -1.77 0.32 -10.13
N SER A 9 -2.62 0.56 -11.15
CA SER A 9 -3.94 -0.06 -11.21
C SER A 9 -3.89 -1.58 -11.33
N ASN A 10 -2.88 -2.14 -12.01
CA ASN A 10 -2.68 -3.59 -12.05
C ASN A 10 -2.33 -4.17 -10.66
N LEU A 11 -1.46 -3.51 -9.89
CA LEU A 11 -1.11 -3.94 -8.53
C LEU A 11 -2.35 -4.00 -7.62
N VAL A 12 -3.14 -2.92 -7.61
CA VAL A 12 -4.39 -2.86 -6.85
C VAL A 12 -5.35 -3.97 -7.27
N GLY A 13 -5.49 -4.20 -8.58
CA GLY A 13 -6.32 -5.28 -9.11
C GLY A 13 -5.91 -6.66 -8.61
N MET A 14 -4.62 -6.88 -8.33
CA MET A 14 -4.10 -8.14 -7.78
C MET A 14 -4.17 -8.21 -6.24
N GLY A 15 -4.75 -7.20 -5.57
CA GLY A 15 -4.81 -7.12 -4.11
C GLY A 15 -3.52 -6.64 -3.45
N VAL A 16 -2.56 -6.13 -4.22
CA VAL A 16 -1.32 -5.55 -3.70
C VAL A 16 -1.55 -4.09 -3.32
N LEU A 17 -1.04 -3.67 -2.15
CA LEU A 17 -1.12 -2.28 -1.69
C LEU A 17 0.07 -1.45 -2.21
N PRO A 18 -0.11 -0.56 -3.20
CA PRO A 18 0.96 0.32 -3.64
C PRO A 18 1.19 1.46 -2.64
N LEU A 19 2.42 1.62 -2.16
CA LEU A 19 2.83 2.69 -1.25
C LEU A 19 3.84 3.62 -1.91
N VAL A 20 3.74 4.91 -1.62
CA VAL A 20 4.76 5.90 -2.01
C VAL A 20 5.22 6.68 -0.79
N PHE A 21 6.50 7.03 -0.75
CA PHE A 21 7.03 7.99 0.22
C PHE A 21 6.29 9.33 0.15
N LYS A 22 6.31 10.10 1.24
CA LYS A 22 5.80 11.47 1.21
C LYS A 22 6.65 12.35 0.31
N ALA A 23 6.09 13.48 -0.11
CA ALA A 23 6.80 14.42 -0.95
C ALA A 23 8.10 14.88 -0.27
N GLY A 24 9.23 14.74 -0.96
CA GLY A 24 10.55 15.08 -0.44
C GLY A 24 11.28 13.93 0.26
N GLU A 25 10.64 12.79 0.48
CA GLU A 25 11.26 11.59 1.04
C GLU A 25 11.57 10.55 -0.05
N ASN A 26 12.66 9.82 0.15
CA ASN A 26 13.08 8.68 -0.65
C ASN A 26 13.95 7.73 0.19
N LEU A 27 14.43 6.66 -0.42
CA LEU A 27 15.30 5.68 0.22
C LEU A 27 16.55 6.32 0.84
N GLU A 28 17.22 7.20 0.09
CA GLU A 28 18.48 7.83 0.47
C GLU A 28 18.30 8.80 1.65
N SER A 29 17.25 9.63 1.61
CA SER A 29 16.94 10.61 2.65
C SER A 29 16.57 9.95 3.97
N LEU A 30 15.95 8.78 3.90
CA LEU A 30 15.58 7.98 5.07
C LEU A 30 16.70 7.04 5.51
N GLY A 31 17.80 6.92 4.74
CA GLY A 31 18.90 6.01 5.04
C GLY A 31 18.50 4.54 5.02
N LEU A 32 17.54 4.19 4.16
CA LEU A 32 17.06 2.83 3.93
C LEU A 32 17.97 2.12 2.93
N THR A 33 18.27 0.85 3.22
CA THR A 33 19.20 0.02 2.46
C THR A 33 18.48 -1.06 1.65
N GLY A 34 17.23 -1.38 2.01
CA GLY A 34 16.44 -2.46 1.43
C GLY A 34 16.58 -3.80 2.17
N PHE A 35 17.46 -3.87 3.17
CA PHE A 35 17.64 -5.06 4.02
C PHE A 35 16.81 -5.00 5.31
N GLU A 36 16.09 -3.90 5.55
CA GLU A 36 15.26 -3.75 6.73
C GLU A 36 14.03 -4.67 6.69
N THR A 37 13.55 -5.07 7.86
CA THR A 37 12.21 -5.65 8.00
C THR A 37 11.20 -4.51 8.16
N TYR A 38 10.22 -4.46 7.25
CA TYR A 38 9.20 -3.40 7.21
C TYR A 38 7.91 -3.86 7.88
N TYR A 39 7.40 -3.03 8.79
CA TYR A 39 6.11 -3.18 9.44
C TYR A 39 5.22 -2.01 9.03
N ILE A 40 4.05 -2.32 8.50
CA ILE A 40 3.09 -1.31 8.04
C ILE A 40 1.87 -1.40 8.96
N SER A 41 1.46 -0.26 9.52
CA SER A 41 0.35 -0.18 10.47
C SER A 41 -0.69 0.86 10.02
N GLY A 42 -1.91 0.73 10.56
CA GLY A 42 -3.05 1.58 10.17
C GLY A 42 -3.80 1.10 8.92
N ILE A 43 -3.67 -0.19 8.56
CA ILE A 43 -4.31 -0.77 7.37
C ILE A 43 -5.82 -1.00 7.59
N GLU A 44 -6.33 -0.89 8.81
CA GLU A 44 -7.77 -0.89 9.07
C GLU A 44 -8.49 0.34 8.49
N ASN A 45 -9.75 0.20 8.06
CA ASN A 45 -10.58 1.29 7.54
C ASN A 45 -9.85 2.10 6.45
N MET A 46 -9.49 1.43 5.36
CA MET A 46 -8.78 2.09 4.26
C MET A 46 -9.66 3.16 3.61
N GLN A 47 -9.01 4.22 3.15
CA GLN A 47 -9.64 5.31 2.39
C GLN A 47 -8.71 5.69 1.24
N PRO A 48 -9.23 6.34 0.19
CA PRO A 48 -8.40 6.80 -0.90
C PRO A 48 -7.25 7.67 -0.38
N ARG A 49 -6.03 7.35 -0.82
CA ARG A 49 -4.79 8.08 -0.48
C ARG A 49 -4.47 8.17 1.00
N LYS A 50 -4.96 7.23 1.81
CA LYS A 50 -4.67 7.16 3.25
C LYS A 50 -3.17 7.11 3.51
N VAL A 51 -2.71 7.88 4.51
CA VAL A 51 -1.35 7.83 5.05
C VAL A 51 -1.24 6.72 6.07
N LEU A 52 -0.18 5.91 5.97
CA LEU A 52 0.11 4.76 6.81
C LEU A 52 1.46 4.94 7.49
N GLN A 53 1.58 4.38 8.69
CA GLN A 53 2.84 4.39 9.44
C GLN A 53 3.68 3.18 9.07
N VAL A 54 4.93 3.44 8.71
CA VAL A 54 5.91 2.42 8.33
C VAL A 54 7.06 2.45 9.32
N LYS A 55 7.36 1.29 9.88
CA LYS A 55 8.53 1.06 10.73
C LYS A 55 9.48 0.11 10.01
N ALA A 56 10.70 0.57 9.74
CA ALA A 56 11.77 -0.23 9.16
C ALA A 56 12.78 -0.57 10.27
N VAL A 57 13.01 -1.86 10.50
CA VAL A 57 13.97 -2.35 11.49
C VAL A 57 15.19 -2.89 10.76
N LYS A 58 16.35 -2.27 11.00
CA LYS A 58 17.65 -2.69 10.48
C LYS A 58 18.15 -3.95 11.18
N GLU A 59 19.08 -4.66 10.55
CA GLU A 59 19.69 -5.88 11.11
C GLU A 59 20.42 -5.62 12.44
N ASP A 60 20.92 -4.39 12.66
CA ASP A 60 21.57 -3.96 13.90
C ASP A 60 20.57 -3.55 15.00
N GLY A 61 19.26 -3.66 14.74
CA GLY A 61 18.18 -3.29 15.65
C GLY A 61 17.79 -1.82 15.62
N GLN A 62 18.50 -0.96 14.87
CA GLN A 62 18.07 0.43 14.68
C GLN A 62 16.72 0.47 13.97
N THR A 63 15.88 1.41 14.40
CA THR A 63 14.53 1.59 13.85
C THR A 63 14.44 2.94 13.16
N ILE A 64 13.87 2.93 11.95
CA ILE A 64 13.46 4.13 11.23
C ILE A 64 11.93 4.11 11.13
N GLU A 65 11.28 5.19 11.55
CA GLU A 65 9.84 5.37 11.43
C GLU A 65 9.55 6.50 10.45
N PHE A 66 8.66 6.25 9.51
CA PHE A 66 8.25 7.23 8.49
C PHE A 66 6.83 6.95 8.01
N GLU A 67 6.26 7.93 7.31
CA GLU A 67 4.91 7.83 6.76
C GLU A 67 4.96 7.50 5.27
N ALA A 68 4.05 6.63 4.82
CA ALA A 68 3.85 6.34 3.40
C ALA A 68 2.40 6.59 2.99
N VAL A 69 2.19 7.05 1.78
CA VAL A 69 0.86 7.30 1.21
C VAL A 69 0.44 6.09 0.40
N SER A 70 -0.71 5.50 0.72
CA SER A 70 -1.31 4.47 -0.12
C SER A 70 -1.76 5.05 -1.45
N ARG A 71 -1.54 4.32 -2.54
CA ARG A 71 -1.97 4.72 -3.89
C ARG A 71 -3.22 3.99 -4.35
N LEU A 72 -4.13 3.77 -3.40
CA LEU A 72 -5.54 3.54 -3.68
C LEU A 72 -6.14 4.91 -3.97
N ASP A 73 -6.36 5.25 -5.24
CA ASP A 73 -6.69 6.63 -5.62
C ASP A 73 -8.21 6.87 -5.64
N THR A 74 -9.01 5.80 -5.58
CA THR A 74 -10.49 5.83 -5.64
C THR A 74 -11.11 4.84 -4.65
N ASP A 75 -12.41 5.00 -4.34
CA ASP A 75 -13.13 4.06 -3.46
C ASP A 75 -13.17 2.64 -4.02
N ILE A 76 -13.25 2.48 -5.35
CA ILE A 76 -13.22 1.16 -5.98
C ILE A 76 -11.85 0.47 -5.82
N ASP A 77 -10.76 1.22 -5.79
CA ASP A 77 -9.43 0.67 -5.49
C ASP A 77 -9.38 0.11 -4.06
N VAL A 78 -10.03 0.81 -3.12
CA VAL A 78 -10.17 0.36 -1.73
C VAL A 78 -10.99 -0.92 -1.66
N ASP A 79 -12.15 -0.96 -2.30
CA ASP A 79 -13.01 -2.16 -2.37
C ASP A 79 -12.24 -3.36 -2.93
N TYR A 80 -11.47 -3.17 -4.02
CA TYR A 80 -10.65 -4.24 -4.59
C TYR A 80 -9.58 -4.72 -3.62
N PHE A 81 -8.85 -3.79 -2.98
CA PHE A 81 -7.82 -4.14 -2.01
C PHE A 81 -8.39 -4.93 -0.82
N GLU A 82 -9.48 -4.44 -0.21
CA GLU A 82 -10.13 -5.11 0.94
C GLU A 82 -10.70 -6.48 0.57
N ASN A 83 -11.03 -6.69 -0.71
CA ASN A 83 -11.47 -7.99 -1.19
C ASN A 83 -10.33 -8.93 -1.59
N GLY A 84 -9.07 -8.49 -1.55
CA GLY A 84 -7.92 -9.27 -1.99
C GLY A 84 -7.78 -9.33 -3.52
N GLY A 85 -8.30 -8.33 -4.22
CA GLY A 85 -8.20 -8.14 -5.67
C GLY A 85 -9.54 -8.12 -6.40
N ILE A 86 -9.50 -7.67 -7.65
CA ILE A 86 -10.68 -7.46 -8.50
C ILE A 86 -11.46 -8.75 -8.77
N LEU A 87 -10.76 -9.86 -9.01
CA LEU A 87 -11.41 -11.15 -9.31
C LEU A 87 -12.23 -11.64 -8.10
N GLN A 88 -11.69 -11.47 -6.89
CA GLN A 88 -12.37 -11.86 -5.66
C GLN A 88 -13.56 -10.96 -5.38
N TYR A 89 -13.41 -9.65 -5.58
CA TYR A 89 -14.51 -8.69 -5.49
C TYR A 89 -15.68 -9.06 -6.41
N VAL A 90 -15.40 -9.28 -7.70
CA VAL A 90 -16.43 -9.61 -8.69
C VAL A 90 -17.10 -10.96 -8.37
N LEU A 91 -16.32 -11.99 -8.03
CA LEU A 91 -16.85 -13.30 -7.68
C LEU A 91 -17.83 -13.22 -6.50
N ARG A 92 -17.44 -12.53 -5.42
CA ARG A 92 -18.30 -12.35 -4.23
C ARG A 92 -19.58 -11.59 -4.55
N LYS A 93 -19.51 -10.61 -5.45
CA LYS A 93 -20.70 -9.86 -5.89
C LYS A 93 -21.68 -10.76 -6.66
N VAL A 94 -21.18 -11.55 -7.61
CA VAL A 94 -22.01 -12.50 -8.39
C VAL A 94 -22.65 -13.55 -7.50
N LEU A 95 -21.96 -14.03 -6.46
CA LEU A 95 -22.51 -15.00 -5.53
C LEU A 95 -23.61 -14.42 -4.61
N LYS A 96 -23.60 -13.11 -4.34
CA LYS A 96 -24.64 -12.42 -3.54
C LYS A 96 -25.88 -12.07 -4.34
N GLU A 97 -25.76 -11.94 -5.66
CA GLU A 97 -26.86 -11.61 -6.56
C GLU A 97 -27.68 -12.86 -6.98
N LYS A 98 -27.27 -14.06 -6.54
CA LYS A 98 -28.01 -15.32 -6.67
C LYS A 98 -28.74 -15.68 -5.38
#